data_AF-A0A2L2WM25-F1
#
_entry.id   AF-A0A2L2WM25-F1
#
_cell.length_a   1.000
_cell.length_b   1.000
_cell.length_c   1.000
_cell.angle_alpha   90.00
_cell.angle_beta   90.00
_cell.angle_gamma   90.00
#
_symmetry.space_group_name_H-M   'P 1'
#
loop_
_entity.id
_entity.type
_entity.pdbx_description
1 polymer ?
#
loop_
_entity_poly.entity_id
_entity_poly.type
_entity_poly.pdbx_seq_one_letter_code
_entity_poly.pdbx_strand_id
1 'polypeptide(L)'
;MNKTVFTIIAFAALAFVPVKGQTYASLWNQEKAAERKDLPKTQIEVLRKIQAKAAGEKDYGQLLKAEMKSVSLLCGLSVDSLGPATDRLKAKEKNTSDAVLRAVYSAILYKIFSGEILDGCSSDSLAAHYKARAVADVKTLAATRVSLYEPFVIKGYNASVFGDDMLSIIGYETRNHEAMHRYYSAAGMRQAACITALEMLRGSGMERGGKMNKSGYIKSLDSLINEYSDLDIVCEAAIERYDAMNICTDVTVEDRISYINYAIGKWGGWQHANVLRNRKKSLTDSRFEVYSEYNTVAPGVGSVIKLRELRNISSLTMNVY
;
A
#
# COMPACT_ATOMS: atom_id res chain seq x y z
N MET A 1 -49.24 -16.60 -58.66
CA MET A 1 -47.81 -16.39 -58.95
C MET A 1 -47.09 -16.39 -57.62
N ASN A 2 -46.21 -17.39 -57.44
CA ASN A 2 -45.22 -17.62 -56.37
C ASN A 2 -45.78 -17.81 -54.93
N LYS A 3 -45.88 -19.05 -54.42
CA LYS A 3 -44.80 -19.88 -53.81
C LYS A 3 -44.19 -19.11 -52.62
N THR A 4 -44.31 -19.53 -51.35
CA THR A 4 -43.92 -20.85 -50.82
C THR A 4 -44.51 -21.14 -49.42
N VAL A 5 -44.87 -22.42 -49.24
CA VAL A 5 -45.15 -23.20 -48.02
C VAL A 5 -43.87 -23.32 -47.16
N PHE A 6 -43.97 -23.43 -45.82
CA PHE A 6 -43.53 -24.60 -45.01
C PHE A 6 -43.33 -24.33 -43.51
N THR A 7 -44.10 -25.12 -42.74
CA THR A 7 -43.77 -25.80 -41.47
C THR A 7 -43.35 -25.00 -40.24
N ILE A 8 -44.28 -24.99 -39.28
CA ILE A 8 -44.01 -24.87 -37.84
C ILE A 8 -43.13 -26.06 -37.43
N ILE A 9 -41.81 -25.86 -37.41
CA ILE A 9 -40.92 -26.71 -36.61
C ILE A 9 -40.99 -26.14 -35.20
N ALA A 10 -41.59 -26.92 -34.30
CA ALA A 10 -41.51 -26.71 -32.87
C ALA A 10 -40.02 -26.73 -32.46
N PHE A 11 -39.39 -25.56 -32.46
CA PHE A 11 -38.11 -25.39 -31.78
C PHE A 11 -38.45 -25.40 -30.30
N ALA A 12 -38.17 -26.53 -29.67
CA ALA A 12 -38.14 -26.66 -28.22
C ALA A 12 -37.38 -25.46 -27.68
N ALA A 13 -38.10 -24.54 -27.04
CA ALA A 13 -37.49 -23.57 -26.16
C ALA A 13 -36.80 -24.40 -25.07
N LEU A 14 -35.52 -24.69 -25.27
CA LEU A 14 -34.63 -24.85 -24.15
C LEU A 14 -34.73 -23.54 -23.39
N ALA A 15 -35.63 -23.52 -22.40
CA ALA A 15 -35.46 -22.67 -21.26
C ALA A 15 -34.02 -22.90 -20.80
N PHE A 16 -33.16 -21.91 -21.02
CA PHE A 16 -31.98 -21.74 -20.20
C PHE A 16 -32.52 -21.59 -18.79
N VAL A 17 -32.66 -22.70 -18.07
CA VAL A 17 -32.70 -22.65 -16.62
C VAL A 17 -31.30 -22.15 -16.28
N PRO A 18 -31.12 -20.93 -15.73
CA PRO A 18 -29.83 -20.59 -15.18
C PRO A 18 -29.57 -21.67 -14.13
N VAL A 19 -28.58 -22.54 -14.39
CA VAL A 19 -27.92 -23.27 -13.32
C VAL A 19 -27.68 -22.22 -12.25
N LYS A 20 -28.29 -22.36 -11.07
CA LYS A 20 -28.13 -21.41 -9.96
C LYS A 20 -26.67 -21.44 -9.55
N GLY A 21 -25.81 -20.75 -10.31
CA GLY A 21 -24.39 -20.66 -10.08
C GLY A 21 -24.21 -19.95 -8.76
N GLN A 22 -23.47 -20.57 -7.85
CA GLN A 22 -23.14 -19.91 -6.59
C GLN A 22 -22.44 -18.58 -6.90
N THR A 23 -22.96 -17.48 -6.35
CA THR A 23 -22.32 -16.17 -6.47
C THR A 23 -21.02 -16.14 -5.67
N TYR A 24 -20.08 -15.26 -6.02
CA TYR A 24 -18.88 -15.06 -5.20
C TYR A 24 -19.22 -14.73 -3.75
N ALA A 25 -20.27 -13.91 -3.52
CA ALA A 25 -20.75 -13.60 -2.18
C ALA A 25 -21.16 -14.85 -1.39
N SER A 26 -21.93 -15.77 -2.01
CA SER A 26 -22.29 -17.04 -1.39
C SER A 26 -21.07 -17.91 -1.09
N LEU A 27 -20.12 -18.00 -2.02
CA LEU A 27 -18.89 -18.79 -1.83
C LEU A 27 -18.01 -18.22 -0.70
N TRP A 28 -17.78 -16.90 -0.68
CA TRP A 28 -17.03 -16.26 0.41
C TRP A 28 -17.73 -16.37 1.76
N ASN A 29 -19.06 -16.38 1.79
CA ASN A 29 -19.79 -16.63 3.03
C ASN A 29 -19.62 -18.07 3.53
N GLN A 30 -19.59 -19.06 2.64
CA GLN A 30 -19.29 -20.45 2.99
C GLN A 30 -17.85 -20.59 3.50
N GLU A 31 -16.90 -19.93 2.85
CA GLU A 31 -15.48 -19.92 3.22
C GLU A 31 -15.30 -19.33 4.63
N LYS A 32 -15.84 -18.14 4.89
CA LYS A 32 -15.84 -17.51 6.22
C LYS A 32 -16.56 -18.35 7.28
N ALA A 33 -17.60 -19.09 6.91
CA ALA A 33 -18.29 -19.97 7.85
C ALA A 33 -17.44 -21.20 8.22
N ALA A 34 -16.64 -21.72 7.28
CA ALA A 34 -15.67 -22.77 7.54
C ALA A 34 -14.46 -22.25 8.35
N GLU A 35 -14.02 -21.03 8.09
CA GLU A 35 -12.99 -20.33 8.88
C GLU A 35 -13.40 -20.19 10.34
N ARG A 36 -14.60 -19.67 10.62
CA ARG A 36 -15.12 -19.55 12.00
C ARG A 36 -15.30 -20.87 12.75
N LYS A 37 -15.31 -22.00 12.03
CA LYS A 37 -15.47 -23.34 12.60
C LYS A 37 -14.15 -24.11 12.65
N ASP A 38 -13.03 -23.47 12.32
CA ASP A 38 -11.71 -24.09 12.22
C ASP A 38 -11.69 -25.34 11.32
N LEU A 39 -12.35 -25.23 10.15
CA LEU A 39 -12.43 -26.30 9.16
C LEU A 39 -11.53 -26.03 7.94
N PRO A 40 -10.19 -26.16 8.05
CA PRO A 40 -9.27 -25.76 7.00
C PRO A 40 -9.43 -26.55 5.70
N LYS A 41 -9.79 -27.84 5.77
CA LYS A 41 -10.08 -28.66 4.58
C LYS A 41 -11.28 -28.10 3.81
N THR A 42 -12.35 -27.76 4.52
CA THR A 42 -13.57 -27.18 3.94
C THR A 42 -13.30 -25.78 3.38
N GLN A 43 -12.49 -24.96 4.05
CA GLN A 43 -12.04 -23.66 3.52
C GLN A 43 -11.31 -23.85 2.18
N ILE A 44 -10.33 -24.75 2.10
CA ILE A 44 -9.58 -25.03 0.87
C ILE A 44 -10.50 -25.51 -0.26
N GLU A 45 -11.48 -26.37 0.04
CA GLU A 45 -12.46 -26.81 -0.97
C GLU A 45 -13.30 -25.65 -1.52
N VAL A 46 -13.76 -24.75 -0.65
CA VAL A 46 -14.55 -23.57 -1.07
C VAL A 46 -13.66 -22.61 -1.86
N LEU A 47 -12.42 -22.38 -1.43
CA LEU A 47 -11.45 -21.53 -2.14
C LEU A 47 -11.14 -22.09 -3.54
N ARG A 48 -11.00 -23.41 -3.70
CA ARG A 48 -10.85 -24.05 -5.03
C ARG A 48 -12.07 -23.82 -5.94
N LYS A 49 -13.28 -23.82 -5.39
CA LYS A 49 -14.50 -23.49 -6.15
C LYS A 49 -14.48 -22.03 -6.62
N ILE A 50 -14.06 -21.10 -5.76
CA ILE A 50 -13.89 -19.69 -6.13
C ILE A 50 -12.85 -19.57 -7.24
N GLN A 51 -11.69 -20.21 -7.10
CA GLN A 51 -10.63 -20.19 -8.11
C GLN A 51 -11.11 -20.73 -9.46
N ALA A 52 -11.79 -21.88 -9.49
CA ALA A 52 -12.27 -22.47 -10.74
C ALA A 52 -13.30 -21.56 -11.44
N LYS A 53 -14.24 -20.98 -10.68
CA LYS A 53 -15.23 -20.03 -11.20
C LYS A 53 -14.55 -18.77 -11.74
N ALA A 54 -13.66 -18.18 -10.95
CA ALA A 54 -12.94 -16.96 -11.28
C ALA A 54 -12.02 -17.12 -12.49
N ALA A 55 -11.34 -18.27 -12.61
CA ALA A 55 -10.54 -18.58 -13.80
C ALA A 55 -11.40 -18.72 -15.06
N GLY A 56 -12.58 -19.35 -14.98
CA GLY A 56 -13.51 -19.50 -16.10
C GLY A 56 -14.12 -18.16 -16.55
N GLU A 57 -14.38 -17.26 -15.60
CA GLU A 57 -14.94 -15.92 -15.85
C GLU A 57 -13.88 -14.85 -16.12
N LYS A 58 -12.59 -15.19 -15.98
CA LYS A 58 -11.46 -14.24 -15.98
C LYS A 58 -11.61 -13.11 -14.94
N ASP A 59 -12.25 -13.41 -13.83
CA ASP A 59 -12.32 -12.51 -12.67
C ASP A 59 -11.02 -12.64 -11.87
N TYR A 60 -9.98 -11.91 -12.28
CA TYR A 60 -8.65 -12.04 -11.69
C TYR A 60 -8.59 -11.57 -10.24
N GLY A 61 -9.42 -10.61 -9.84
CA GLY A 61 -9.51 -10.20 -8.45
C GLY A 61 -10.02 -11.31 -7.54
N GLN A 62 -11.09 -12.02 -7.93
CA GLN A 62 -11.57 -13.16 -7.14
C GLN A 62 -10.57 -14.32 -7.16
N LEU A 63 -9.96 -14.58 -8.32
CA LEU A 63 -8.98 -15.65 -8.50
C LEU A 63 -7.80 -15.47 -7.55
N LEU A 64 -7.10 -14.34 -7.64
CA LEU A 64 -5.88 -14.08 -6.90
C LEU A 64 -6.13 -14.02 -5.39
N LYS A 65 -7.27 -13.44 -4.96
CA LYS A 65 -7.66 -13.44 -3.55
C LYS A 65 -7.84 -14.85 -3.00
N ALA A 66 -8.55 -15.72 -3.74
CA ALA A 66 -8.76 -17.09 -3.31
C ALA A 66 -7.49 -17.93 -3.36
N GLU A 67 -6.59 -17.68 -4.32
CA GLU A 67 -5.27 -18.30 -4.39
C GLU A 67 -4.40 -17.95 -3.21
N MET A 68 -4.23 -16.66 -2.91
CA MET A 68 -3.35 -16.25 -1.81
C MET A 68 -3.89 -16.68 -0.44
N LYS A 69 -5.22 -16.68 -0.25
CA LYS A 69 -5.81 -17.26 0.97
C LYS A 69 -5.55 -18.76 1.06
N SER A 70 -5.61 -19.50 -0.05
CA SER A 70 -5.29 -20.94 -0.07
C SER A 70 -3.81 -21.20 0.25
N VAL A 71 -2.90 -20.41 -0.31
CA VAL A 71 -1.45 -20.53 -0.03
C VAL A 71 -1.17 -20.30 1.44
N SER A 72 -1.72 -19.23 2.02
CA SER A 72 -1.58 -18.92 3.45
C SER A 72 -2.10 -20.06 4.33
N LEU A 73 -3.31 -20.59 4.03
CA LEU A 73 -3.88 -21.70 4.79
C LEU A 73 -3.00 -22.96 4.73
N LEU A 74 -2.52 -23.32 3.54
CA LEU A 74 -1.68 -24.51 3.37
C LEU A 74 -0.34 -24.38 4.11
N CYS A 75 0.31 -23.23 4.03
CA CYS A 75 1.58 -22.99 4.73
C CYS A 75 1.39 -22.94 6.25
N GLY A 76 0.24 -22.44 6.73
CA GLY A 76 -0.11 -22.47 8.16
C GLY A 76 -0.37 -23.88 8.69
N LEU A 77 -0.81 -24.82 7.83
CA LEU A 77 -0.99 -26.22 8.21
C LEU A 77 0.32 -27.02 8.18
N SER A 78 1.19 -26.74 7.21
CA SER A 78 2.46 -27.43 7.04
C SER A 78 3.45 -26.56 6.27
N VAL A 79 4.64 -26.37 6.85
CA VAL A 79 5.77 -25.66 6.24
C VAL A 79 6.19 -26.29 4.89
N ASP A 80 6.00 -27.60 4.72
CA ASP A 80 6.35 -28.33 3.50
C ASP A 80 5.44 -27.94 2.31
N SER A 81 4.32 -27.27 2.56
CA SER A 81 3.41 -26.80 1.51
C SER A 81 3.96 -25.61 0.71
N LEU A 82 4.97 -24.91 1.24
CA LEU A 82 5.49 -23.68 0.65
C LEU A 82 6.16 -23.92 -0.72
N GLY A 83 7.02 -24.93 -0.82
CA GLY A 83 7.69 -25.27 -2.08
C GLY A 83 6.71 -25.56 -3.21
N PRO A 84 5.78 -26.54 -3.04
CA PRO A 84 4.75 -26.83 -4.02
C PRO A 84 3.83 -25.64 -4.33
N ALA A 85 3.52 -24.78 -3.36
CA ALA A 85 2.73 -23.57 -3.60
C ALA A 85 3.47 -22.58 -4.50
N THR A 86 4.75 -22.35 -4.20
CA THR A 86 5.62 -21.47 -4.99
C THR A 86 5.79 -21.99 -6.41
N ASP A 87 5.97 -23.30 -6.62
CA ASP A 87 6.10 -23.87 -7.96
C ASP A 87 4.82 -23.77 -8.78
N ARG A 88 3.64 -23.88 -8.15
CA ARG A 88 2.36 -23.60 -8.81
C ARG A 88 2.26 -22.14 -9.25
N LEU A 89 2.70 -21.19 -8.44
CA LEU A 89 2.71 -19.77 -8.80
C LEU A 89 3.66 -19.49 -9.97
N LYS A 90 4.87 -20.08 -9.97
CA LYS A 90 5.80 -20.00 -11.11
C LYS A 90 5.18 -20.56 -12.39
N ALA A 91 4.50 -21.70 -12.31
CA ALA A 91 3.84 -22.29 -13.47
C ALA A 91 2.71 -21.39 -14.01
N LYS A 92 1.93 -20.75 -13.13
CA LYS A 92 0.88 -19.80 -13.53
C LYS A 92 1.43 -18.54 -14.16
N GLU A 93 2.50 -17.97 -13.59
CA GLU A 93 3.22 -16.86 -14.19
C GLU A 93 3.70 -17.21 -15.60
N LYS A 94 4.32 -18.39 -15.78
CA LYS A 94 4.84 -18.81 -17.09
C LYS A 94 3.72 -19.05 -18.12
N ASN A 95 2.64 -19.69 -17.71
CA ASN A 95 1.62 -20.23 -18.62
C ASN A 95 0.47 -19.28 -18.91
N THR A 96 0.25 -18.22 -18.12
CA THR A 96 -0.75 -17.21 -18.48
C THR A 96 -0.36 -16.53 -19.80
N SER A 97 -1.33 -16.16 -20.64
CA SER A 97 -1.11 -15.29 -21.81
C SER A 97 -1.37 -13.82 -21.49
N ASP A 98 -2.06 -13.53 -20.39
CA ASP A 98 -2.40 -12.18 -19.97
C ASP A 98 -1.19 -11.50 -19.33
N ALA A 99 -0.77 -10.37 -19.89
CA ALA A 99 0.43 -9.65 -19.47
C ALA A 99 0.30 -9.03 -18.06
N VAL A 100 -0.89 -8.53 -17.70
CA VAL A 100 -1.12 -7.90 -16.39
C VAL A 100 -1.20 -8.99 -15.32
N LEU A 101 -1.89 -10.10 -15.57
CA LEU A 101 -1.91 -11.23 -14.66
C LEU A 101 -0.51 -11.81 -14.46
N ARG A 102 0.31 -11.88 -15.51
CA ARG A 102 1.73 -12.28 -15.41
C ARG A 102 2.52 -11.35 -14.50
N ALA A 103 2.33 -10.04 -14.65
CA ALA A 103 2.96 -9.05 -13.79
C ALA A 103 2.54 -9.20 -12.33
N VAL A 104 1.26 -9.47 -12.06
CA VAL A 104 0.76 -9.73 -10.70
C VAL A 104 1.39 -10.98 -10.09
N TYR A 105 1.45 -12.09 -10.83
CA TYR A 105 2.15 -13.29 -10.34
C TYR A 105 3.65 -13.02 -10.12
N SER A 106 4.27 -12.25 -11.00
CA SER A 106 5.68 -11.84 -10.82
C SER A 106 5.85 -10.99 -9.55
N ALA A 107 4.95 -10.05 -9.26
CA ALA A 107 4.98 -9.27 -8.03
C ALA A 107 4.80 -10.16 -6.78
N ILE A 108 3.87 -11.12 -6.81
CA ILE A 108 3.70 -12.10 -5.71
C ILE A 108 5.00 -12.91 -5.51
N LEU A 109 5.59 -13.42 -6.59
CA LEU A 109 6.83 -14.21 -6.54
C LEU A 109 8.00 -13.36 -6.04
N TYR A 110 8.10 -12.09 -6.43
CA TYR A 110 9.07 -11.14 -5.87
C TYR A 110 8.95 -11.09 -4.34
N LYS A 111 7.74 -10.88 -3.81
CA LYS A 111 7.50 -10.78 -2.36
C LYS A 111 7.80 -12.07 -1.61
N ILE A 112 7.58 -13.23 -2.23
CA ILE A 112 7.98 -14.53 -1.65
C ILE A 112 9.51 -14.62 -1.60
N PHE A 113 10.19 -14.39 -2.72
CA PHE A 113 11.64 -14.53 -2.79
C PHE A 113 12.41 -13.43 -2.04
N SER A 114 11.79 -12.28 -1.77
CA SER A 114 12.34 -11.24 -0.89
C SER A 114 12.09 -11.51 0.60
N GLY A 115 11.33 -12.56 0.95
CA GLY A 115 10.96 -12.87 2.33
C GLY A 115 9.92 -11.91 2.93
N GLU A 116 9.18 -11.14 2.12
CA GLU A 116 8.21 -10.17 2.64
C GLU A 116 6.90 -10.81 3.09
N ILE A 117 6.48 -11.92 2.47
CA ILE A 117 5.17 -12.54 2.74
C ILE A 117 5.22 -14.00 3.17
N LEU A 118 6.29 -14.73 2.83
CA LEU A 118 6.49 -16.13 3.21
C LEU A 118 7.98 -16.40 3.41
N ASP A 119 8.35 -16.88 4.60
CA ASP A 119 9.73 -17.26 4.92
C ASP A 119 10.07 -18.66 4.45
N GLY A 120 11.36 -18.95 4.24
CA GLY A 120 11.86 -20.29 3.89
C GLY A 120 12.06 -20.54 2.40
N CYS A 121 11.84 -19.55 1.54
CA CYS A 121 12.13 -19.60 0.10
C CYS A 121 12.89 -18.37 -0.40
N SER A 122 13.51 -17.56 0.46
CA SER A 122 14.17 -16.33 0.05
C SER A 122 15.34 -16.59 -0.91
N SER A 123 15.48 -15.72 -1.91
CA SER A 123 16.54 -15.77 -2.91
C SER A 123 16.66 -14.42 -3.60
N ASP A 124 17.79 -13.73 -3.38
CA ASP A 124 18.03 -12.41 -3.97
C ASP A 124 18.00 -12.42 -5.51
N SER A 125 18.53 -13.49 -6.12
CA SER A 125 18.54 -13.65 -7.58
C SER A 125 17.12 -13.80 -8.14
N LEU A 126 16.29 -14.63 -7.52
CA LEU A 126 14.89 -14.80 -7.96
C LEU A 126 14.05 -13.57 -7.63
N ALA A 127 14.28 -12.91 -6.49
CA ALA A 127 13.65 -11.64 -6.16
C ALA A 127 13.98 -10.59 -7.23
N ALA A 128 15.24 -10.40 -7.59
CA ALA A 128 15.65 -9.47 -8.65
C ALA A 128 15.03 -9.83 -10.01
N HIS A 129 15.00 -11.11 -10.37
CA HIS A 129 14.37 -11.60 -11.60
C HIS A 129 12.89 -11.22 -11.66
N TYR A 130 12.11 -11.56 -10.63
CA TYR A 130 10.67 -11.29 -10.62
C TYR A 130 10.34 -9.82 -10.44
N LYS A 131 11.19 -9.06 -9.73
CA LYS A 131 11.09 -7.59 -9.65
C LYS A 131 11.16 -6.96 -11.04
N ALA A 132 12.15 -7.33 -11.86
CA ALA A 132 12.28 -6.82 -13.22
C ALA A 132 11.10 -7.27 -14.11
N ARG A 133 10.69 -8.52 -13.96
CA ARG A 133 9.63 -9.13 -14.77
C ARG A 133 8.25 -8.52 -14.51
N ALA A 134 7.97 -8.11 -13.28
CA ALA A 134 6.71 -7.52 -12.89
C ALA A 134 6.41 -6.21 -13.64
N VAL A 135 7.43 -5.43 -14.00
CA VAL A 135 7.27 -4.14 -14.71
C VAL A 135 7.71 -4.20 -16.18
N ALA A 136 7.78 -5.40 -16.77
CA ALA A 136 8.27 -5.57 -18.15
C ALA A 136 7.38 -4.87 -19.19
N ASP A 137 6.08 -4.76 -18.96
CA ASP A 137 5.12 -4.08 -19.84
C ASP A 137 4.40 -2.93 -19.11
N VAL A 138 5.15 -1.87 -18.82
CA VAL A 138 4.63 -0.68 -18.13
C VAL A 138 3.45 -0.02 -18.83
N LYS A 139 3.37 -0.09 -20.17
CA LYS A 139 2.30 0.55 -20.94
C LYS A 139 0.97 -0.16 -20.73
N THR A 140 0.97 -1.49 -20.80
CA THR A 140 -0.26 -2.28 -20.56
C THR A 140 -0.70 -2.17 -19.10
N LEU A 141 0.25 -2.16 -18.15
CA LEU A 141 -0.04 -1.96 -16.74
C LEU A 141 -0.71 -0.61 -16.47
N ALA A 142 -0.18 0.47 -17.03
CA ALA A 142 -0.73 1.81 -16.87
C ALA A 142 -2.09 2.00 -17.58
N ALA A 143 -2.36 1.22 -18.63
CA ALA A 143 -3.66 1.23 -19.31
C ALA A 143 -4.73 0.40 -18.58
N THR A 144 -4.35 -0.43 -17.61
CA THR A 144 -5.26 -1.37 -16.94
C THR A 144 -5.76 -0.79 -15.62
N ARG A 145 -7.08 -0.66 -15.48
CA ARG A 145 -7.71 -0.15 -14.25
C ARG A 145 -7.59 -1.15 -13.10
N VAL A 146 -7.26 -0.64 -11.92
CA VAL A 146 -7.19 -1.41 -10.66
C VAL A 146 -8.49 -2.13 -10.34
N SER A 147 -9.65 -1.55 -10.69
CA SER A 147 -10.97 -2.12 -10.42
C SER A 147 -11.18 -3.50 -11.05
N LEU A 148 -10.43 -3.86 -12.10
CA LEU A 148 -10.48 -5.19 -12.72
C LEU A 148 -9.82 -6.29 -11.85
N TYR A 149 -9.05 -5.88 -10.84
CA TYR A 149 -8.37 -6.75 -9.89
C TYR A 149 -8.94 -6.65 -8.47
N GLU A 150 -10.02 -5.90 -8.26
CA GLU A 150 -10.80 -5.98 -7.03
C GLU A 150 -11.51 -7.33 -6.94
N PRO A 151 -11.62 -7.97 -5.76
CA PRO A 151 -11.25 -7.46 -4.43
C PRO A 151 -9.85 -7.92 -3.96
N PHE A 152 -8.97 -8.36 -4.88
CA PHE A 152 -7.59 -8.72 -4.51
C PHE A 152 -6.74 -7.47 -4.28
N VAL A 153 -6.83 -6.50 -5.20
CA VAL A 153 -6.20 -5.19 -5.05
C VAL A 153 -7.16 -4.26 -4.31
N ILE A 154 -6.61 -3.44 -3.43
CA ILE A 154 -7.35 -2.41 -2.69
C ILE A 154 -6.85 -1.05 -3.17
N LYS A 155 -7.77 -0.21 -3.63
CA LYS A 155 -7.45 1.14 -4.07
C LYS A 155 -6.90 1.98 -2.91
N GLY A 156 -5.69 2.52 -3.08
CA GLY A 156 -5.07 3.45 -2.14
C GLY A 156 -5.63 4.88 -2.27
N TYR A 157 -5.43 5.71 -1.24
CA TYR A 157 -5.96 7.07 -1.19
C TYR A 157 -5.45 7.98 -2.33
N ASN A 158 -4.20 7.74 -2.79
CA ASN A 158 -3.59 8.45 -3.92
C ASN A 158 -3.70 7.71 -5.25
N ALA A 159 -4.50 6.64 -5.37
CA ALA A 159 -4.59 5.88 -6.62
C ALA A 159 -5.01 6.74 -7.82
N SER A 160 -5.85 7.76 -7.60
CA SER A 160 -6.27 8.69 -8.65
C SER A 160 -5.13 9.55 -9.20
N VAL A 161 -4.09 9.83 -8.40
CA VAL A 161 -2.87 10.52 -8.85
C VAL A 161 -2.19 9.73 -9.98
N PHE A 162 -2.31 8.41 -9.92
CA PHE A 162 -1.78 7.46 -10.91
C PHE A 162 -2.83 7.03 -11.94
N GLY A 163 -3.99 7.69 -12.01
CA GLY A 163 -5.04 7.29 -12.95
C GLY A 163 -5.73 5.97 -12.62
N ASP A 164 -5.65 5.51 -11.37
CA ASP A 164 -6.21 4.22 -10.92
C ASP A 164 -5.70 3.02 -11.74
N ASP A 165 -4.40 3.01 -12.04
CA ASP A 165 -3.77 2.01 -12.90
C ASP A 165 -3.05 0.88 -12.14
N MET A 166 -2.81 -0.23 -12.83
CA MET A 166 -2.07 -1.37 -12.28
C MET A 166 -0.56 -1.12 -12.22
N LEU A 167 -0.01 -0.16 -12.97
CA LEU A 167 1.42 0.16 -12.91
C LEU A 167 1.80 0.69 -11.53
N SER A 168 0.98 1.56 -10.93
CA SER A 168 1.19 2.07 -9.58
C SER A 168 1.21 0.96 -8.55
N ILE A 169 0.22 0.06 -8.60
CA ILE A 169 0.13 -1.08 -7.67
C ILE A 169 1.37 -1.98 -7.81
N ILE A 170 1.67 -2.45 -9.02
CA ILE A 170 2.82 -3.32 -9.25
C ILE A 170 4.13 -2.63 -8.88
N GLY A 171 4.28 -1.35 -9.23
CA GLY A 171 5.48 -0.58 -8.93
C GLY A 171 5.73 -0.42 -7.43
N TYR A 172 4.70 -0.15 -6.63
CA TYR A 172 4.81 -0.11 -5.16
C TYR A 172 5.09 -1.49 -4.57
N GLU A 173 4.33 -2.52 -4.97
CA GLU A 173 4.49 -3.89 -4.48
C GLU A 173 5.87 -4.50 -4.82
N THR A 174 6.57 -3.94 -5.82
CA THR A 174 7.89 -4.42 -6.25
C THR A 174 9.02 -3.41 -6.01
N ARG A 175 8.73 -2.27 -5.38
CA ARG A 175 9.68 -1.15 -5.17
C ARG A 175 10.37 -0.73 -6.47
N ASN A 176 9.63 -0.69 -7.57
CA ASN A 176 10.06 -0.27 -8.92
C ASN A 176 9.67 1.19 -9.20
N HIS A 177 9.99 2.10 -8.27
CA HIS A 177 9.65 3.52 -8.38
C HIS A 177 10.29 4.18 -9.61
N GLU A 178 11.47 3.71 -10.04
CA GLU A 178 12.13 4.20 -11.26
C GLU A 178 11.33 3.89 -12.52
N ALA A 179 10.80 2.66 -12.65
CA ALA A 179 9.98 2.28 -13.80
C ALA A 179 8.69 3.10 -13.85
N MET A 180 8.06 3.32 -12.68
CA MET A 180 6.91 4.21 -12.54
C MET A 180 7.26 5.64 -12.94
N HIS A 181 8.33 6.22 -12.37
CA HIS A 181 8.76 7.59 -12.65
C HIS A 181 9.02 7.82 -14.13
N ARG A 182 9.80 6.93 -14.76
CA ARG A 182 10.09 7.01 -16.19
C ARG A 182 8.82 7.03 -17.04
N TYR A 183 7.85 6.19 -16.70
CA TYR A 183 6.59 6.14 -17.44
C TYR A 183 5.75 7.42 -17.22
N TYR A 184 5.48 7.79 -15.97
CA TYR A 184 4.60 8.93 -15.67
C TYR A 184 5.18 10.27 -16.12
N SER A 185 6.50 10.45 -16.00
CA SER A 185 7.19 11.64 -16.53
C SER A 185 7.05 11.72 -18.05
N ALA A 186 7.26 10.62 -18.77
CA ALA A 186 7.11 10.57 -20.22
C ALA A 186 5.65 10.77 -20.68
N ALA A 187 4.68 10.33 -19.86
CA ALA A 187 3.25 10.48 -20.11
C ALA A 187 2.71 11.88 -19.72
N GLY A 188 3.54 12.77 -19.17
CA GLY A 188 3.11 14.09 -18.71
C GLY A 188 2.24 14.07 -17.44
N MET A 189 2.20 12.95 -16.72
CA MET A 189 1.42 12.78 -15.49
C MET A 189 2.18 13.38 -14.30
N ARG A 190 2.28 14.73 -14.27
CA ARG A 190 3.17 15.45 -13.34
C ARG A 190 2.93 15.15 -11.87
N GLN A 191 1.68 14.93 -11.43
CA GLN A 191 1.41 14.57 -10.03
C GLN A 191 1.99 13.18 -9.67
N ALA A 192 1.82 12.19 -10.55
CA ALA A 192 2.43 10.87 -10.38
C ALA A 192 3.96 10.90 -10.50
N ALA A 193 4.51 11.74 -11.40
CA ALA A 193 5.94 11.97 -11.53
C ALA A 193 6.54 12.56 -10.23
N CYS A 194 5.88 13.55 -9.63
CA CYS A 194 6.26 14.13 -8.34
C CYS A 194 6.31 13.07 -7.23
N ILE A 195 5.26 12.25 -7.09
CA ILE A 195 5.22 11.21 -6.04
C ILE A 195 6.29 10.15 -6.28
N THR A 196 6.46 9.68 -7.52
CA THR A 196 7.47 8.65 -7.80
C THR A 196 8.90 9.15 -7.61
N ALA A 197 9.17 10.42 -7.92
CA ALA A 197 10.45 11.06 -7.59
C ALA A 197 10.67 11.11 -6.07
N LEU A 198 9.63 11.43 -5.28
CA LEU A 198 9.69 11.36 -3.82
C LEU A 198 9.99 9.94 -3.32
N GLU A 199 9.35 8.91 -3.86
CA GLU A 199 9.63 7.52 -3.47
C GLU A 199 11.05 7.07 -3.84
N MET A 200 11.58 7.53 -4.98
CA MET A 200 12.98 7.31 -5.34
C MET A 200 13.93 7.99 -4.34
N LEU A 201 13.64 9.21 -3.91
CA LEU A 201 14.41 9.89 -2.86
C LEU A 201 14.37 9.10 -1.55
N ARG A 202 13.18 8.67 -1.11
CA ARG A 202 13.02 7.87 0.12
C ARG A 202 13.85 6.59 0.11
N GLY A 203 13.99 5.96 -1.06
CA GLY A 203 14.76 4.73 -1.30
C GLY A 203 16.24 4.93 -1.64
N SER A 204 16.73 6.17 -1.73
CA SER A 204 18.09 6.49 -2.21
C SER A 204 19.23 6.10 -1.27
N GLY A 205 18.92 5.79 0.00
CA GLY A 205 19.93 5.54 1.04
C GLY A 205 20.64 6.79 1.55
N MET A 206 20.25 7.99 1.10
CA MET A 206 20.81 9.24 1.62
C MET A 206 20.54 9.42 3.11
N GLU A 207 21.50 9.99 3.82
CA GLU A 207 21.36 10.32 5.24
C GLU A 207 20.30 11.42 5.43
N ARG A 208 19.29 11.12 6.27
CA ARG A 208 18.14 12.02 6.50
C ARG A 208 18.41 13.10 7.55
N GLY A 209 19.45 12.95 8.38
CA GLY A 209 19.76 13.82 9.52
C GLY A 209 21.06 14.60 9.37
N GLY A 210 21.70 14.89 10.50
CA GLY A 210 22.94 15.67 10.56
C GLY A 210 22.68 17.17 10.64
N LYS A 211 23.55 17.97 9.99
CA LYS A 211 23.35 19.43 9.88
C LYS A 211 22.50 19.77 8.67
N MET A 212 21.45 20.57 8.84
CA MET A 212 20.49 20.90 7.80
C MET A 212 21.16 21.46 6.55
N ASN A 213 22.08 22.42 6.71
CA ASN A 213 22.78 23.07 5.59
C ASN A 213 23.74 22.14 4.82
N LYS A 214 24.09 20.99 5.40
CA LYS A 214 24.94 19.97 4.79
C LYS A 214 24.15 18.77 4.26
N SER A 215 22.86 18.67 4.54
CA SER A 215 22.05 17.51 4.14
C SER A 215 21.82 17.48 2.62
N GLY A 216 22.34 16.45 1.97
CA GLY A 216 22.05 16.17 0.56
C GLY A 216 20.59 15.74 0.33
N TYR A 217 20.00 15.06 1.32
CA TYR A 217 18.60 14.65 1.27
C TYR A 217 17.65 15.85 1.28
N ILE A 218 17.86 16.82 2.20
CA ILE A 218 17.06 18.05 2.24
C ILE A 218 17.23 18.87 0.96
N LYS A 219 18.46 19.00 0.42
CA LYS A 219 18.68 19.69 -0.87
C LYS A 219 17.94 19.03 -2.03
N SER A 220 17.88 17.69 -2.05
CA SER A 220 17.15 16.95 -3.07
C SER A 220 15.64 17.13 -2.92
N LEU A 221 15.12 17.15 -1.70
CA LEU A 221 13.72 17.48 -1.41
C LEU A 221 13.37 18.91 -1.79
N ASP A 222 14.23 19.89 -1.47
CA ASP A 222 14.02 21.29 -1.84
C ASP A 222 14.01 21.44 -3.38
N SER A 223 14.84 20.69 -4.11
CA SER A 223 14.85 20.66 -5.58
C SER A 223 13.55 20.07 -6.14
N LEU A 224 13.10 18.94 -5.61
CA LEU A 224 11.82 18.32 -5.98
C LEU A 224 10.64 19.25 -5.69
N ILE A 225 10.63 19.89 -4.52
CA ILE A 225 9.61 20.84 -4.12
C ILE A 225 9.55 22.03 -5.07
N ASN A 226 10.71 22.52 -5.51
CA ASN A 226 10.79 23.62 -6.46
C ASN A 226 10.24 23.23 -7.85
N GLU A 227 10.62 22.06 -8.36
CA GLU A 227 10.20 21.54 -9.67
C GLU A 227 8.67 21.36 -9.80
N TYR A 228 8.01 20.93 -8.72
CA TYR A 228 6.56 20.67 -8.68
C TYR A 228 5.80 21.67 -7.81
N SER A 229 6.38 22.86 -7.58
CA SER A 229 5.84 23.86 -6.64
C SER A 229 4.44 24.36 -6.98
N ASP A 230 4.01 24.20 -8.23
CA ASP A 230 2.69 24.55 -8.74
C ASP A 230 1.60 23.51 -8.44
N LEU A 231 1.96 22.33 -7.91
CA LEU A 231 1.03 21.25 -7.64
C LEU A 231 0.80 21.08 -6.13
N ASP A 232 -0.46 20.99 -5.70
CA ASP A 232 -0.79 20.73 -4.28
C ASP A 232 -0.20 19.40 -3.74
N ILE A 233 -0.06 18.39 -4.60
CA ILE A 233 0.53 17.07 -4.28
C ILE A 233 1.96 17.18 -3.72
N VAL A 234 2.69 18.25 -4.03
CA VAL A 234 4.06 18.48 -3.54
C VAL A 234 4.09 18.67 -2.02
N CYS A 235 2.93 18.88 -1.39
CA CYS A 235 2.78 18.81 0.06
C CYS A 235 3.33 17.49 0.65
N GLU A 236 3.27 16.36 -0.07
CA GLU A 236 3.88 15.10 0.38
C GLU A 236 5.41 15.22 0.53
N ALA A 237 6.06 15.88 -0.43
CA ALA A 237 7.50 16.16 -0.36
C ALA A 237 7.81 17.20 0.72
N ALA A 238 6.94 18.18 0.93
CA ALA A 238 7.08 19.16 2.01
C ALA A 238 6.97 18.51 3.41
N ILE A 239 6.09 17.53 3.57
CA ILE A 239 5.99 16.73 4.81
C ILE A 239 7.29 15.96 5.05
N GLU A 240 7.81 15.25 4.05
CA GLU A 240 9.08 14.52 4.14
C GLU A 240 10.25 15.45 4.49
N ARG A 241 10.29 16.64 3.87
CA ARG A 241 11.31 17.66 4.14
C ARG A 241 11.22 18.17 5.57
N TYR A 242 10.02 18.43 6.08
CA TYR A 242 9.84 18.75 7.50
C TYR A 242 10.38 17.64 8.41
N ASP A 243 10.05 16.37 8.12
CA ASP A 243 10.48 15.25 8.95
C ASP A 243 12.02 15.08 8.95
N ALA A 244 12.68 15.29 7.80
CA ALA A 244 14.14 15.34 7.70
C ALA A 244 14.74 16.51 8.49
N MET A 245 14.16 17.71 8.34
CA MET A 245 14.55 18.90 9.11
C MET A 245 14.40 18.68 10.63
N ASN A 246 13.35 17.98 11.05
CA ASN A 246 13.03 17.78 12.47
C ASN A 246 14.06 16.91 13.22
N ILE A 247 14.86 16.12 12.51
CA ILE A 247 15.92 15.29 13.10
C ILE A 247 17.32 15.90 12.94
N CYS A 248 17.44 17.09 12.33
CA CYS A 248 18.70 17.82 12.23
C CYS A 248 19.11 18.41 13.59
N THR A 249 20.41 18.47 13.86
CA THR A 249 20.97 18.90 15.16
C THR A 249 21.07 20.41 15.31
N ASP A 250 21.00 21.15 14.21
CA ASP A 250 21.16 22.60 14.13
C ASP A 250 19.85 23.35 13.81
N VAL A 251 18.70 22.66 13.94
CA VAL A 251 17.38 23.23 13.65
C VAL A 251 16.63 23.56 14.93
N THR A 252 16.15 24.80 15.04
CA THR A 252 15.38 25.26 16.20
C THR A 252 13.88 24.90 16.10
N VAL A 253 13.13 25.10 17.19
CA VAL A 253 11.64 25.04 17.14
C VAL A 253 11.09 26.12 16.21
N GLU A 254 11.69 27.31 16.20
CA GLU A 254 11.26 28.44 15.40
C GLU A 254 11.44 28.18 13.89
N ASP A 255 12.56 27.57 13.49
CA ASP A 255 12.81 27.15 12.11
C ASP A 255 11.75 26.15 11.63
N ARG A 256 11.39 25.20 12.49
CA ARG A 256 10.35 24.19 12.22
C ARG A 256 8.98 24.82 12.04
N ILE A 257 8.58 25.71 12.94
CA ILE A 257 7.30 26.44 12.84
C ILE A 257 7.28 27.31 11.58
N SER A 258 8.38 28.00 11.26
CA SER A 258 8.52 28.83 10.06
C SER A 258 8.34 28.00 8.79
N TYR A 259 9.00 26.83 8.71
CA TYR A 259 8.84 25.92 7.59
C TYR A 259 7.41 25.38 7.46
N ILE A 260 6.78 24.99 8.57
CA ILE A 260 5.39 24.53 8.55
C ILE A 260 4.46 25.62 8.02
N ASN A 261 4.62 26.86 8.49
CA ASN A 261 3.80 27.98 8.02
C ASN A 261 3.99 28.22 6.52
N TYR A 262 5.23 28.16 6.03
CA TYR A 262 5.54 28.24 4.59
C TYR A 262 4.83 27.15 3.79
N ALA A 263 4.96 25.89 4.20
CA ALA A 263 4.39 24.75 3.48
C ALA A 263 2.85 24.75 3.50
N ILE A 264 2.23 25.06 4.64
CA ILE A 264 0.76 25.20 4.74
C ILE A 264 0.26 26.39 3.92
N GLY A 265 1.00 27.49 3.89
CA GLY A 265 0.64 28.67 3.10
C GLY A 265 0.60 28.40 1.60
N LYS A 266 1.45 27.50 1.09
CA LYS A 266 1.50 27.15 -0.33
C LYS A 266 0.61 25.96 -0.70
N TRP A 267 0.64 24.89 0.08
CA TRP A 267 0.03 23.59 -0.29
C TRP A 267 -0.95 23.08 0.75
N GLY A 268 -1.48 23.97 1.60
CA GLY A 268 -2.40 23.63 2.69
C GLY A 268 -3.75 23.06 2.23
N GLY A 269 -4.09 23.18 0.94
CA GLY A 269 -5.28 22.57 0.34
C GLY A 269 -5.16 21.06 0.14
N TRP A 270 -3.94 20.51 0.17
CA TRP A 270 -3.72 19.07 0.01
C TRP A 270 -4.29 18.28 1.20
N GLN A 271 -4.90 17.13 0.92
CA GLN A 271 -5.57 16.30 1.93
C GLN A 271 -4.67 15.92 3.12
N HIS A 272 -3.37 15.72 2.89
CA HIS A 272 -2.40 15.38 3.92
C HIS A 272 -1.72 16.57 4.60
N ALA A 273 -2.04 17.81 4.24
CA ALA A 273 -1.51 19.00 4.91
C ALA A 273 -1.84 19.04 6.42
N ASN A 274 -2.83 18.27 6.87
CA ASN A 274 -3.14 18.10 8.29
C ASN A 274 -1.99 17.50 9.10
N VAL A 275 -1.06 16.74 8.49
CA VAL A 275 0.16 16.27 9.16
C VAL A 275 0.95 17.47 9.67
N LEU A 276 1.20 18.47 8.82
CA LEU A 276 1.95 19.68 9.21
C LEU A 276 1.19 20.51 10.25
N ARG A 277 -0.15 20.62 10.13
CA ARG A 277 -0.98 21.30 11.15
C ARG A 277 -0.83 20.62 12.52
N ASN A 278 -0.86 19.30 12.57
CA ASN A 278 -0.67 18.52 13.79
C ASN A 278 0.75 18.65 14.34
N ARG A 279 1.77 18.69 13.48
CA ARG A 279 3.16 18.96 13.91
C ARG A 279 3.30 20.35 14.54
N LYS A 280 2.72 21.38 13.92
CA LYS A 280 2.69 22.74 14.48
C LYS A 280 2.01 22.75 15.84
N LYS A 281 0.84 22.12 15.94
CA LYS A 281 0.09 21.98 17.18
C LYS A 281 0.96 21.36 18.29
N SER A 282 1.63 20.24 18.02
CA SER A 282 2.55 19.61 18.98
C SER A 282 3.73 20.51 19.41
N LEU A 283 4.19 21.40 18.53
CA LEU A 283 5.25 22.37 18.87
C LEU A 283 4.73 23.52 19.74
N THR A 284 3.46 23.88 19.64
CA THR A 284 2.87 25.06 20.29
C THR A 284 1.88 24.77 21.42
N ASP A 285 1.45 23.53 21.59
CA ASP A 285 0.50 23.17 22.64
C ASP A 285 1.13 23.33 24.03
N SER A 286 0.31 23.77 24.98
CA SER A 286 0.67 23.76 26.38
C SER A 286 0.89 22.33 26.84
N ARG A 287 2.08 22.02 27.35
CA ARG A 287 2.46 20.67 27.79
C ARG A 287 3.33 20.75 29.03
N PHE A 288 3.15 19.77 29.90
CA PHE A 288 4.07 19.42 30.97
C PHE A 288 4.00 17.91 31.16
N GLU A 289 5.07 17.34 31.68
CA GLU A 289 5.13 15.96 32.15
C GLU A 289 5.43 15.96 33.63
N VAL A 290 4.71 15.11 34.38
CA VAL A 290 4.94 14.92 35.80
C VAL A 290 5.71 13.64 35.99
N TYR A 291 6.84 13.72 36.67
CA TYR A 291 7.68 12.59 37.01
C TYR A 291 7.84 12.53 38.53
N SER A 292 7.40 11.43 39.14
CA SER A 292 7.71 11.10 40.52
C SER A 292 8.83 10.06 40.54
N GLU A 293 9.82 10.25 41.39
CA GLU A 293 10.92 9.29 41.57
C GLU A 293 10.45 8.02 42.30
N TYR A 294 9.43 8.17 43.16
CA TYR A 294 8.85 7.08 43.93
C TYR A 294 7.32 7.07 43.78
N ASN A 295 6.76 5.87 43.61
CA ASN A 295 5.31 5.68 43.55
C ASN A 295 4.68 5.57 44.96
N THR A 296 5.51 5.44 46.00
CA THR A 296 5.12 5.36 47.41
C THR A 296 6.14 6.11 48.27
N VAL A 297 5.66 6.81 49.29
CA VAL A 297 6.47 7.64 50.18
C VAL A 297 6.05 7.34 51.63
N ALA A 298 7.03 7.16 52.52
CA ALA A 298 6.74 6.90 53.93
C ALA A 298 6.16 8.15 54.63
N PRO A 299 5.28 7.99 55.64
CA PRO A 299 4.77 9.10 56.41
C PRO A 299 5.89 9.97 57.01
N GLY A 300 5.78 11.28 56.86
CA GLY A 300 6.78 12.24 57.36
C GLY A 300 8.02 12.40 56.48
N VAL A 301 8.13 11.68 55.36
CA VAL A 301 9.23 11.83 54.39
C VAL A 301 8.78 12.72 53.22
N GLY A 302 9.56 13.76 52.93
CA GLY A 302 9.31 14.63 51.77
C GLY A 302 9.55 13.90 50.45
N SER A 303 8.76 14.21 49.42
CA SER A 303 8.94 13.70 48.06
C SER A 303 9.06 14.83 47.06
N VAL A 304 9.85 14.61 46.00
CA VAL A 304 10.07 15.58 44.92
C VAL A 304 9.32 15.12 43.68
N ILE A 305 8.37 15.95 43.25
CA ILE A 305 7.69 15.80 41.96
C ILE A 305 8.41 16.69 40.95
N LYS A 306 8.99 16.08 39.93
CA LYS A 306 9.73 16.78 38.86
C LYS A 306 8.76 17.07 37.72
N LEU A 307 8.68 18.34 37.32
CA LEU A 307 8.03 18.73 36.07
C LEU A 307 9.05 18.72 34.94
N ARG A 308 8.69 18.12 33.82
CA ARG A 308 9.50 18.07 32.59
C ARG A 308 8.69 18.62 31.42
N GLU A 309 9.37 18.91 30.32
CA GLU A 309 8.74 19.35 29.06
C GLU A 309 7.77 20.55 29.22
N LEU A 310 8.05 21.47 30.15
CA LEU A 310 7.20 22.62 30.43
C LEU A 310 7.17 23.57 29.23
N ARG A 311 5.98 23.77 28.66
CA ARG A 311 5.79 24.58 27.46
C ARG A 311 4.47 25.33 27.51
N ASN A 312 4.49 26.62 27.20
CA ASN A 312 3.30 27.47 27.11
C ASN A 312 2.37 27.35 28.34
N ILE A 313 2.95 27.28 29.54
CA ILE A 313 2.25 27.20 30.83
C ILE A 313 2.80 28.30 31.74
N SER A 314 1.91 29.16 32.23
CA SER A 314 2.25 30.23 33.19
C SER A 314 1.91 29.88 34.63
N SER A 315 1.06 28.88 34.87
CA SER A 315 0.61 28.46 36.20
C SER A 315 0.20 26.98 36.21
N LEU A 316 0.49 26.28 37.30
CA LEU A 316 0.04 24.91 37.57
C LEU A 316 -0.58 24.85 38.96
N THR A 317 -1.68 24.11 39.10
CA THR A 317 -2.32 23.80 40.39
C THR A 317 -2.18 22.31 40.66
N MET A 318 -1.62 21.95 41.81
CA MET A 318 -1.49 20.55 42.25
C MET A 318 -2.42 20.31 43.43
N ASN A 319 -3.34 19.37 43.29
CA ASN A 319 -4.20 18.89 44.36
C ASN A 319 -3.69 17.52 44.81
N VAL A 320 -3.45 17.38 46.12
CA VAL A 320 -3.01 16.12 46.75
C VAL A 320 -4.21 15.58 47.53
N TYR A 321 -4.58 14.32 47.27
CA TYR A 321 -5.72 13.64 47.87
C TYR A 321 -5.25 12.47 48.75
#